data_AF-A0A367YKX6-F1
#
_entry.id   AF-A0A367YKX6-F1
#
_cell.length_a   1.000
_cell.length_b   1.000
_cell.length_c   1.000
_cell.angle_alpha   90.00
_cell.angle_beta   90.00
_cell.angle_gamma   90.00
#
_symmetry.space_group_name_H-M   'P 1'
#
loop_
_entity.id
_entity.type
_entity.pdbx_description
1 polymer ?
#
loop_
_entity_poly.entity_id
_entity_poly.type
_entity_poly.pdbx_seq_one_letter_code
_entity_poly.pdbx_strand_id
1 'polypeptide(L)'
;MSWTTPTKKINVPGDVARFKQSEACRKLQSGISEIVQLVQGLQVPAGGLDAAIVTRGDVPAQPKIELNGNCGKLVEIFDQLSRAIDETPPVHESSRFGNRAYREWLEKSDGIIERGLLQLEYAGDEGLAKEVGYYIFNSMGNSTRLDLGQVTN
;
A
#
# COMPACT_ATOMS: atom_id res chain seq x y z
N MET A 1 -10.51 1.74 22.01
CA MET A 1 -9.83 2.72 21.12
C MET A 1 -10.90 3.31 20.22
N SER A 2 -10.86 4.61 19.94
CA SER A 2 -11.72 5.23 18.93
C SER A 2 -10.87 5.52 17.70
N TRP A 3 -11.17 4.88 16.58
CA TRP A 3 -10.48 5.14 15.31
C TRP A 3 -11.05 6.38 14.66
N THR A 4 -10.19 7.18 14.03
CA THR A 4 -10.62 8.42 13.38
C THR A 4 -9.88 8.61 12.07
N THR A 5 -10.54 9.23 11.10
CA THR A 5 -9.90 9.57 9.82
C THR A 5 -8.65 10.42 10.08
N PRO A 6 -7.47 10.00 9.60
CA PRO A 6 -6.24 10.76 9.76
C PRO A 6 -6.37 12.18 9.20
N THR A 7 -5.71 13.14 9.84
CA THR A 7 -5.68 14.54 9.40
C THR A 7 -4.25 15.04 9.32
N LYS A 8 -3.99 16.00 8.43
CA LYS A 8 -2.67 16.61 8.27
C LYS A 8 -2.24 17.31 9.56
N LYS A 9 -1.13 16.87 10.16
CA LYS A 9 -0.55 17.46 11.38
C LYS A 9 0.79 18.18 11.19
N ILE A 10 1.43 18.00 10.03
CA ILE A 10 2.67 18.69 9.66
C ILE A 10 2.31 19.70 8.57
N ASN A 11 2.19 20.97 8.94
CA ASN A 11 1.80 22.06 8.05
C ASN A 11 2.98 23.00 7.76
N VAL A 12 3.84 23.20 8.75
CA VAL A 12 5.04 24.05 8.65
C VAL A 12 6.28 23.26 9.06
N PRO A 13 7.49 23.68 8.65
CA PRO A 13 8.74 22.98 9.01
C PRO A 13 8.93 22.77 10.52
N GLY A 14 8.43 23.70 11.36
CA GLY A 14 8.49 23.59 12.82
C GLY A 14 7.70 22.39 13.39
N ASP A 15 6.65 21.95 12.70
CA ASP A 15 5.82 20.81 13.14
C ASP A 15 6.60 19.48 13.09
N VAL A 16 7.66 19.41 12.29
CA VAL A 16 8.50 18.21 12.18
C VAL A 16 9.16 17.87 13.52
N ALA A 17 9.55 18.88 14.30
CA ALA A 17 10.11 18.66 15.64
C ALA A 17 9.08 18.00 16.57
N ARG A 18 7.81 18.44 16.49
CA ARG A 18 6.71 17.83 17.24
C ARG A 18 6.41 16.42 16.75
N PHE A 19 6.45 16.18 15.43
CA PHE A 19 6.27 14.83 14.88
C PHE A 19 7.34 13.86 15.39
N LYS A 20 8.62 14.26 15.41
CA LYS A 20 9.72 13.42 15.91
C LYS A 20 9.55 12.97 17.37
N GLN A 21 8.80 13.73 18.18
CA GLN A 21 8.50 13.41 19.58
C GLN A 21 7.14 12.70 19.76
N SER A 22 6.36 12.54 18.69
CA SER A 22 5.02 11.99 18.74
C SER A 22 5.02 10.47 18.99
N GLU A 23 3.90 9.96 19.51
CA GLU A 23 3.64 8.52 19.59
C GLU A 23 3.65 7.86 18.21
N ALA A 24 3.12 8.54 17.18
CA ALA A 24 3.10 8.03 15.82
C ALA A 24 4.52 7.78 15.27
N CYS A 25 5.44 8.73 15.46
CA CYS A 25 6.83 8.55 15.01
C CYS A 25 7.52 7.39 15.73
N ARG A 26 7.32 7.25 17.05
CA ARG A 26 7.85 6.11 17.83
C ARG A 26 7.29 4.78 17.35
N LYS A 27 5.99 4.69 17.08
CA LYS A 27 5.34 3.47 16.56
C LYS A 27 5.88 3.08 15.18
N LEU A 28 6.05 4.06 14.28
CA LEU A 28 6.63 3.83 12.96
C LEU A 28 8.07 3.30 13.05
N GLN A 29 8.92 3.95 13.86
CA GLN A 29 10.30 3.52 14.06
C GLN A 29 10.39 2.12 14.66
N SER A 30 9.53 1.81 15.64
CA SER A 30 9.50 0.49 16.27
C SER A 30 9.03 -0.58 15.28
N GLY A 31 7.92 -0.35 14.57
CA GLY A 31 7.39 -1.30 13.60
C GLY A 31 8.34 -1.58 12.43
N ILE A 32 9.01 -0.55 11.90
CA ILE A 32 10.06 -0.75 10.88
C ILE A 32 11.21 -1.58 11.45
N SER A 33 11.67 -1.27 12.66
CA SER A 33 12.78 -1.99 13.29
C SER A 33 12.42 -3.47 13.55
N GLU A 34 11.19 -3.75 13.99
CA GLU A 34 10.67 -5.10 14.18
C GLU A 34 10.64 -5.88 12.87
N ILE A 35 10.10 -5.30 11.79
CA ILE A 35 10.08 -5.94 10.47
C ILE A 35 11.51 -6.23 10.00
N VAL A 36 12.43 -5.27 10.11
CA VAL A 36 13.83 -5.45 9.71
C VAL A 36 14.48 -6.58 10.49
N GLN A 37 14.28 -6.65 11.81
CA GLN A 37 14.82 -7.72 12.64
C GLN A 37 14.24 -9.09 12.27
N LEU A 38 12.94 -9.16 11.96
CA LEU A 38 12.27 -10.41 11.58
C LEU A 38 12.76 -10.98 10.26
N VAL A 39 13.14 -10.12 9.30
CA VAL A 39 13.58 -10.56 7.96
C VAL A 39 15.10 -10.59 7.79
N GLN A 40 15.86 -10.13 8.80
CA GLN A 40 17.31 -10.05 8.71
C GLN A 40 17.93 -11.43 8.50
N GLY A 41 18.70 -11.57 7.41
CA GLY A 41 19.39 -12.82 7.08
C GLY A 41 18.48 -13.90 6.46
N LEU A 42 17.19 -13.62 6.26
CA LEU A 42 16.28 -14.52 5.56
C LEU A 42 16.33 -14.28 4.05
N GLN A 43 16.30 -15.36 3.28
CA GLN A 43 16.07 -15.30 1.84
C GLN A 43 14.57 -15.23 1.56
N VAL A 44 14.19 -14.63 0.43
CA VAL A 44 12.80 -14.67 -0.04
C VAL A 44 12.40 -16.14 -0.24
N PRO A 45 11.35 -16.64 0.43
CA PRO A 45 10.91 -18.02 0.24
C PRO A 45 10.51 -18.30 -1.20
N ALA A 46 10.73 -19.53 -1.67
CA ALA A 46 10.22 -19.96 -2.98
C ALA A 46 8.70 -19.77 -3.03
N GLY A 47 8.16 -19.19 -4.10
CA GLY A 47 6.74 -18.85 -4.20
C GLY A 47 6.35 -17.49 -3.61
N GLY A 48 7.27 -16.80 -2.92
CA GLY A 48 6.99 -15.52 -2.26
C GLY A 48 7.14 -14.31 -3.17
N LEU A 49 7.73 -14.50 -4.34
CA LEU A 49 7.83 -13.48 -5.38
C LEU A 49 7.33 -14.10 -6.67
N ASP A 50 6.36 -13.44 -7.31
CA ASP A 50 5.98 -13.81 -8.67
C ASP A 50 7.17 -13.53 -9.61
N ALA A 51 7.85 -14.59 -10.01
CA ALA A 51 9.01 -14.49 -10.88
C ALA A 51 8.65 -13.99 -12.29
N ALA A 52 7.38 -14.01 -12.71
CA ALA A 52 6.95 -13.43 -13.98
C ALA A 52 7.09 -11.91 -14.01
N ILE A 53 7.08 -11.26 -12.84
CA ILE A 53 7.28 -9.81 -12.73
C ILE A 53 8.73 -9.42 -13.04
N VAL A 54 9.70 -10.28 -12.68
CA VAL A 54 11.14 -9.95 -12.74
C VAL A 54 11.92 -10.74 -13.80
N THR A 55 11.29 -11.75 -14.42
CA THR A 55 11.95 -12.64 -15.39
C THR A 55 11.34 -12.45 -16.77
N ARG A 56 12.19 -12.22 -17.78
CA ARG A 56 11.74 -12.25 -19.18
C ARG A 56 11.78 -13.68 -19.69
N GLY A 57 10.63 -14.26 -20.04
CA GLY A 57 10.51 -15.60 -20.62
C GLY A 57 9.71 -16.56 -19.74
N ASP A 58 9.89 -17.87 -19.99
CA ASP A 58 9.18 -18.91 -19.25
C ASP A 58 9.62 -18.94 -17.79
N VAL A 59 8.63 -18.86 -16.90
CA VAL A 59 8.82 -18.91 -15.45
C VAL A 59 8.49 -20.33 -14.98
N PRO A 60 9.40 -21.03 -14.29
CA PRO A 60 9.10 -22.33 -13.73
C PRO A 60 7.98 -22.22 -12.70
N ALA A 61 7.13 -23.24 -12.64
CA ALA A 61 6.06 -23.31 -11.65
C ALA A 61 6.61 -23.14 -10.23
N GLN A 62 6.06 -22.18 -9.49
CA GLN A 62 6.48 -21.89 -8.13
C GLN A 62 5.55 -22.57 -7.11
N PRO A 63 6.09 -22.97 -5.93
CA PRO A 63 5.24 -23.48 -4.86
C PRO A 63 4.30 -22.39 -4.37
N LYS A 64 3.07 -22.75 -4.02
CA LYS A 64 2.13 -21.82 -3.41
C LYS A 64 2.50 -21.62 -1.95
N ILE A 65 2.65 -20.37 -1.51
CA ILE A 65 2.81 -20.04 -0.09
C ILE A 65 1.44 -19.97 0.56
N GLU A 66 1.28 -20.64 1.69
CA GLU A 66 0.12 -20.46 2.57
C GLU A 66 0.36 -19.25 3.46
N LEU A 67 -0.48 -18.24 3.28
CA LEU A 67 -0.47 -17.02 4.10
C LEU A 67 -1.46 -17.17 5.25
N ASN A 68 -1.14 -16.56 6.40
CA ASN A 68 -2.10 -16.45 7.49
C ASN A 68 -3.31 -15.57 7.08
N GLY A 69 -4.41 -15.62 7.85
CA GLY A 69 -5.69 -15.01 7.48
C GLY A 69 -5.58 -13.56 6.99
N ASN A 70 -5.02 -12.65 7.81
CA ASN A 70 -4.93 -11.23 7.44
C ASN A 70 -3.89 -10.97 6.34
N CYS A 71 -2.73 -11.64 6.35
CA CYS A 71 -1.74 -11.48 5.29
C CYS A 71 -2.31 -11.94 3.94
N GLY A 72 -3.01 -13.07 3.92
CA GLY A 72 -3.69 -13.57 2.72
C GLY A 72 -4.73 -12.59 2.18
N LYS A 73 -5.51 -11.97 3.08
CA LYS A 73 -6.47 -10.94 2.71
C LYS A 73 -5.84 -9.65 2.19
N LEU A 74 -4.74 -9.20 2.80
CA LEU A 74 -3.99 -8.05 2.28
C LEU A 74 -3.41 -8.34 0.89
N VAL A 75 -2.87 -9.55 0.67
CA VAL A 75 -2.39 -9.97 -0.65
C VAL A 75 -3.54 -10.03 -1.65
N GLU A 76 -4.72 -10.54 -1.27
CA GLU A 76 -5.92 -10.54 -2.12
C GLU A 76 -6.35 -9.12 -2.53
N ILE A 77 -6.22 -8.12 -1.63
CA ILE A 77 -6.45 -6.71 -1.96
C ILE A 77 -5.43 -6.24 -3.00
N PHE A 78 -4.14 -6.53 -2.80
CA PHE A 78 -3.09 -6.12 -3.75
C PHE A 78 -3.23 -6.81 -5.12
N ASP A 79 -3.66 -8.06 -5.16
CA ASP A 79 -3.97 -8.78 -6.40
C ASP A 79 -5.13 -8.10 -7.17
N GLN A 80 -6.18 -7.68 -6.46
CA GLN A 80 -7.29 -6.93 -7.07
C GLN A 80 -6.82 -5.57 -7.58
N LEU A 81 -5.99 -4.85 -6.83
CA LEU A 81 -5.40 -3.58 -7.26
C LEU A 81 -4.52 -3.77 -8.50
N SER A 82 -3.77 -4.87 -8.58
CA SER A 82 -2.95 -5.22 -9.73
C SER A 82 -3.81 -5.51 -10.97
N ARG A 83 -4.88 -6.30 -10.83
CA ARG A 83 -5.82 -6.57 -11.95
C ARG A 83 -6.51 -5.30 -12.44
N ALA A 84 -6.84 -4.38 -11.53
CA ALA A 84 -7.42 -3.10 -11.91
C ALA A 84 -6.51 -2.27 -12.83
N ILE A 85 -5.18 -2.48 -12.80
CA ILE A 85 -4.24 -1.85 -13.74
C ILE A 85 -4.51 -2.35 -15.16
N ASP A 86 -4.67 -3.66 -15.34
CA ASP A 86 -4.96 -4.27 -16.65
C ASP A 86 -6.31 -3.79 -17.20
N GLU A 87 -7.28 -3.58 -16.31
CA GLU A 87 -8.61 -3.02 -16.63
C GLU A 87 -8.59 -1.51 -16.90
N THR A 88 -7.46 -0.83 -16.66
CA THR A 88 -7.32 0.62 -16.82
C THR A 88 -6.11 0.96 -17.70
N PRO A 89 -6.15 0.60 -19.00
CA PRO A 89 -5.02 0.76 -19.89
C PRO A 89 -4.62 2.24 -20.05
N PRO A 90 -3.33 2.53 -20.29
CA PRO A 90 -2.87 3.89 -20.52
C PRO A 90 -3.60 4.56 -21.68
N VAL A 91 -4.03 5.80 -21.50
CA VAL A 91 -4.63 6.60 -22.59
C VAL A 91 -3.52 7.12 -23.49
N HIS A 92 -3.70 7.06 -24.81
CA HIS A 92 -2.79 7.70 -25.75
C HIS A 92 -2.83 9.22 -25.60
N GLU A 93 -1.75 9.79 -25.07
CA GLU A 93 -1.59 11.23 -24.92
C GLU A 93 -0.16 11.67 -25.21
N SER A 94 0.00 12.91 -25.70
CA SER A 94 1.30 13.53 -26.00
C SER A 94 2.00 14.13 -24.79
N SER A 95 1.40 14.00 -23.60
CA SER A 95 1.95 14.52 -22.35
C SER A 95 3.19 13.73 -21.96
N ARG A 96 4.21 14.45 -21.47
CA ARG A 96 5.40 13.86 -20.82
C ARG A 96 5.23 13.66 -19.30
N PHE A 97 4.09 14.06 -18.75
CA PHE A 97 3.74 13.85 -17.34
C PHE A 97 3.03 12.49 -17.17
N GLY A 98 2.69 12.12 -15.94
CA GLY A 98 2.00 10.85 -15.66
C GLY A 98 0.69 10.68 -16.44
N ASN A 99 0.34 9.44 -16.76
CA ASN A 99 -0.81 9.13 -17.60
C ASN A 99 -2.12 9.39 -16.86
N ARG A 100 -3.11 10.04 -17.50
CA ARG A 100 -4.41 10.30 -16.86
C ARG A 100 -5.18 9.05 -16.43
N ALA A 101 -4.93 7.90 -17.07
CA ALA A 101 -5.53 6.60 -16.71
C ALA A 101 -5.27 6.24 -15.24
N TYR A 102 -4.18 6.76 -14.65
CA TYR A 102 -3.88 6.62 -13.23
C TYR A 102 -5.01 7.15 -12.33
N ARG A 103 -5.74 8.20 -12.74
CA ARG A 103 -6.85 8.74 -11.93
C ARG A 103 -8.01 7.78 -11.87
N GLU A 104 -8.35 7.19 -13.01
CA GLU A 104 -9.40 6.17 -13.11
C GLU A 104 -9.01 4.94 -12.30
N TRP A 105 -7.75 4.51 -12.39
CA TRP A 105 -7.25 3.39 -11.59
C TRP A 105 -7.34 3.70 -10.10
N LEU A 106 -6.90 4.89 -9.66
CA LEU A 106 -6.92 5.27 -8.25
C LEU A 106 -8.35 5.34 -7.70
N GLU A 107 -9.33 5.80 -8.50
CA GLU A 107 -10.75 5.79 -8.13
C GLU A 107 -11.28 4.35 -7.92
N LYS A 108 -10.92 3.40 -8.80
CA LYS A 108 -11.25 1.98 -8.62
C LYS A 108 -10.59 1.40 -7.36
N SER A 109 -9.35 1.79 -7.10
CA SER A 109 -8.55 1.32 -5.96
C SER A 109 -9.18 1.65 -4.61
N ASP A 110 -9.82 2.81 -4.46
CA ASP A 110 -10.48 3.22 -3.21
C ASP A 110 -11.54 2.21 -2.78
N GLY A 111 -12.44 1.85 -3.71
CA GLY A 111 -13.49 0.87 -3.45
C GLY A 111 -12.97 -0.56 -3.24
N ILE A 112 -11.86 -0.93 -3.90
CA ILE A 112 -11.21 -2.24 -3.68
C ILE A 112 -10.68 -2.34 -2.25
N ILE A 113 -9.98 -1.30 -1.79
CA ILE A 113 -9.40 -1.24 -0.44
C ILE A 113 -10.48 -1.28 0.62
N GLU A 114 -11.52 -0.44 0.50
CA GLU A 114 -12.61 -0.40 1.47
C GLU A 114 -13.28 -1.77 1.64
N ARG A 115 -13.71 -2.39 0.53
CA ARG A 115 -14.38 -3.70 0.56
C ARG A 115 -13.48 -4.81 1.09
N GLY A 116 -12.20 -4.78 0.75
CA GLY A 116 -11.24 -5.77 1.20
C GLY A 116 -10.93 -5.66 2.70
N LEU A 117 -10.75 -4.44 3.21
CA LEU A 117 -10.46 -4.21 4.62
C LEU A 117 -11.63 -4.64 5.52
N LEU A 118 -12.88 -4.45 5.07
CA LEU A 118 -14.08 -4.91 5.81
C LEU A 118 -14.15 -6.44 5.96
N GLN A 119 -13.33 -7.20 5.23
CA GLN A 119 -13.25 -8.66 5.34
C GLN A 119 -12.13 -9.15 6.27
N LEU A 120 -11.30 -8.26 6.82
CA LEU A 120 -10.25 -8.65 7.76
C LEU A 120 -10.83 -9.04 9.11
N GLU A 121 -10.30 -10.10 9.72
CA GLU A 121 -10.80 -10.64 11.00
C GLU A 121 -10.77 -9.61 12.13
N TYR A 122 -9.79 -8.71 12.11
CA TYR A 122 -9.60 -7.66 13.12
C TYR A 122 -10.27 -6.33 12.74
N ALA A 123 -10.83 -6.21 11.53
CA ALA A 123 -11.47 -4.99 11.05
C ALA A 123 -12.99 -4.96 11.26
N GLY A 124 -13.53 -5.75 12.20
CA GLY A 124 -14.92 -5.64 12.65
C GLY A 124 -15.31 -4.23 13.18
N ASP A 125 -14.34 -3.33 13.28
CA ASP A 125 -14.52 -1.90 13.52
C ASP A 125 -14.36 -1.11 12.20
N GLU A 126 -15.47 -0.57 11.68
CA GLU A 126 -15.47 0.29 10.49
C GLU A 126 -14.50 1.48 10.60
N GLY A 127 -14.27 1.97 11.82
CA GLY A 127 -13.33 3.05 12.06
C GLY A 127 -11.89 2.62 11.77
N LEU A 128 -11.52 1.39 12.13
CA LEU A 128 -10.20 0.83 11.81
C LEU A 128 -10.03 0.67 10.30
N ALA A 129 -11.05 0.14 9.61
CA ALA A 129 -11.03 0.00 8.16
C ALA A 129 -10.83 1.35 7.46
N LYS A 130 -11.53 2.41 7.92
CA LYS A 130 -11.36 3.78 7.41
C LYS A 130 -9.95 4.33 7.66
N GLU A 131 -9.40 4.12 8.85
CA GLU A 131 -8.07 4.62 9.21
C GLU A 131 -6.96 3.90 8.43
N VAL A 132 -7.01 2.56 8.36
CA VAL A 132 -6.05 1.76 7.57
C VAL A 132 -6.20 2.03 6.08
N GLY A 133 -7.43 2.12 5.59
CA GLY A 133 -7.73 2.42 4.19
C GLY A 133 -7.12 3.75 3.75
N TYR A 134 -7.17 4.78 4.62
CA TYR A 134 -6.49 6.05 4.37
C TYR A 134 -4.98 5.87 4.13
N TYR A 135 -4.29 5.06 4.94
CA TYR A 135 -2.85 4.84 4.78
C TYR A 135 -2.51 4.03 3.53
N ILE A 136 -3.27 2.99 3.21
CA ILE A 136 -3.05 2.18 1.99
C ILE A 136 -3.32 3.04 0.76
N PHE A 137 -4.44 3.75 0.72
CA PHE A 137 -4.80 4.63 -0.40
C PHE A 137 -3.73 5.68 -0.70
N ASN A 138 -3.26 6.39 0.34
CA ASN A 138 -2.25 7.44 0.18
C ASN A 138 -0.83 6.89 -0.08
N SER A 139 -0.60 5.58 0.00
CA SER A 139 0.69 4.96 -0.35
C SER A 139 0.88 4.80 -1.87
N MET A 140 -0.19 4.90 -2.66
CA MET A 140 -0.18 4.64 -4.10
C MET A 140 0.20 5.84 -4.97
N GLY A 141 0.39 7.03 -4.39
CA GLY A 141 0.78 8.26 -5.10
C GLY A 141 -0.29 9.34 -5.06
N ASN A 142 -0.12 10.41 -5.85
CA ASN A 142 -1.02 11.56 -5.86
C ASN A 142 -1.76 11.72 -7.19
N SER A 143 -3.10 11.66 -7.20
CA SER A 143 -3.92 11.80 -8.43
C SER A 143 -3.89 13.18 -9.08
N THR A 144 -3.60 14.23 -8.32
CA THR A 144 -3.50 15.59 -8.86
C THR A 144 -2.17 15.77 -9.57
N ARG A 145 -1.06 15.35 -8.93
CA ARG A 145 0.30 15.49 -9.46
C ARG A 145 0.70 14.38 -10.44
N LEU A 146 -0.01 13.25 -10.42
CA LEU A 146 0.30 12.04 -11.19
C LEU A 146 1.74 11.57 -10.96
N ASP A 147 2.14 11.55 -9.69
CA ASP A 147 3.47 11.15 -9.26
C ASP A 147 3.43 10.15 -8.09
N LEU A 148 4.51 9.37 -8.02
CA LEU A 148 4.86 8.51 -6.89
C LEU A 148 6.28 8.88 -6.49
N GLY A 149 6.45 9.32 -5.25
CA GLY A 149 7.74 9.73 -4.73
C GLY A 149 7.88 9.33 -3.27
N GLN A 150 9.12 9.21 -2.81
CA GLN A 150 9.37 9.20 -1.37
C GLN A 150 8.87 10.52 -0.79
N VAL A 151 8.29 10.49 0.41
CA VAL A 151 8.03 11.71 1.18
C VAL A 151 9.38 12.23 1.68
N THR A 152 10.18 12.79 0.78
CA THR A 152 11.47 13.40 1.09
C THR A 152 11.24 14.78 1.67
N ASN A 153 11.82 15.01 2.86
CA ASN A 153 12.00 16.35 3.44
C ASN A 153 12.93 17.21 2.60
#